data_AF-A0A662Q6I5-F1
#
_entry.id   AF-A0A662Q6I5-F1
#
_cell.length_a   1.000
_cell.length_b   1.000
_cell.length_c   1.000
_cell.angle_alpha   90.00
_cell.angle_beta   90.00
_cell.angle_gamma   90.00
#
_symmetry.space_group_name_H-M   'P 1'
#
loop_
_entity.id
_entity.type
_entity.pdbx_description
1 polymer ?
#
loop_
_entity_poly.entity_id
_entity_poly.type
_entity_poly.pdbx_seq_one_letter_code
_entity_poly.pdbx_strand_id
1 'polypeptide(L)'
;MRCEKALKFLPEYVEGLMKPSKAAKLEEHLRSCPRCAREERALREAIRLASSLEVEYPPEERWEEVLREIHLRAEMEAVRAEVPAIRRLIPIAGFAALILIGSILLGSLSVHLLRSIPLARTHAPDVRAFLAGFIDEEGMRNLREAEEMIDAEGMAGPFAIEQVDQLHKQPGGEVMATGEEGIIDALYPDLVKPGDYGEIDLPVKLASLSD
;
A
#
# COMPACT_ATOMS: atom_id res chain seq x y z
N MET A 1 32.08 -8.49 27.98
CA MET A 1 31.58 -8.01 26.67
C MET A 1 32.62 -8.32 25.60
N ARG A 2 32.25 -8.46 24.31
CA ARG A 2 33.24 -8.59 23.21
C ARG A 2 33.74 -7.20 22.80
N CYS A 3 35.02 -7.08 22.41
CA CYS A 3 35.64 -5.79 22.07
C CYS A 3 34.90 -5.05 20.95
N GLU A 4 34.47 -5.74 19.89
CA GLU A 4 33.72 -5.10 18.78
C GLU A 4 32.44 -4.41 19.26
N LYS A 5 31.71 -5.06 20.17
CA LYS A 5 30.48 -4.51 20.75
C LYS A 5 30.80 -3.36 21.70
N ALA A 6 31.89 -3.44 22.46
CA ALA A 6 32.34 -2.36 23.33
C ALA A 6 32.68 -1.10 22.52
N LEU A 7 33.42 -1.23 21.40
CA LEU A 7 33.78 -0.12 20.53
C LEU A 7 32.55 0.60 19.95
N LYS A 8 31.54 -0.17 19.51
CA LYS A 8 30.27 0.39 19.02
C LYS A 8 29.52 1.22 20.08
N PHE A 9 29.73 0.90 21.35
CA PHE A 9 29.07 1.55 22.49
C PHE A 9 29.87 2.71 23.09
N LEU A 10 31.13 2.93 22.69
CA LEU A 10 31.95 4.00 23.25
C LEU A 10 31.35 5.40 23.05
N PRO A 11 30.83 5.79 21.86
CA PRO A 11 30.23 7.11 21.64
C PRO A 11 29.08 7.40 22.62
N GLU A 12 28.09 6.52 22.68
CA GLU A 12 26.95 6.65 23.60
C GLU A 12 27.40 6.69 25.08
N TYR A 13 28.47 5.97 25.43
CA TYR A 13 29.01 5.94 26.79
C TYR A 13 29.70 7.25 27.17
N VAL A 14 30.53 7.83 26.29
CA VAL A 14 31.23 9.09 26.59
C VAL A 14 30.28 10.27 26.65
N GLU A 15 29.18 10.23 25.89
CA GLU A 15 28.09 11.23 25.90
C GLU A 15 27.09 11.03 27.07
N GLY A 16 27.20 9.94 27.82
CA GLY A 16 26.30 9.65 28.95
C GLY A 16 24.87 9.25 28.55
N LEU A 17 24.65 8.86 27.29
CA LEU A 17 23.34 8.47 26.75
C LEU A 17 22.97 7.00 27.01
N MET A 18 23.89 6.23 27.59
CA MET A 18 23.72 4.79 27.78
C MET A 18 22.90 4.43 29.03
N LYS A 19 22.00 3.44 28.90
CA LYS A 19 21.29 2.86 30.06
C LYS A 19 22.27 2.36 31.13
N PRO A 20 22.03 2.59 32.44
CA PRO A 20 22.97 2.25 33.51
C PRO A 20 23.44 0.78 33.51
N SER A 21 22.54 -0.16 33.22
CA SER A 21 22.86 -1.59 33.18
C SER A 21 23.80 -1.98 32.03
N LYS A 22 23.76 -1.25 30.90
CA LYS A 22 24.70 -1.43 29.79
C LYS A 22 26.03 -0.75 30.09
N ALA A 23 26.00 0.45 30.66
CA ALA A 23 27.19 1.20 31.08
C ALA A 23 28.04 0.38 32.04
N ALA A 24 27.45 -0.22 33.08
CA ALA A 24 28.16 -1.07 34.04
C ALA A 24 28.87 -2.28 33.37
N LYS A 25 28.24 -2.90 32.36
CA LYS A 25 28.85 -4.01 31.60
C LYS A 25 30.00 -3.54 30.70
N LEU A 26 29.92 -2.32 30.19
CA LEU A 26 30.98 -1.70 29.39
C LEU A 26 32.16 -1.29 30.29
N GLU A 27 31.89 -0.67 31.44
CA GLU A 27 32.90 -0.31 32.45
C GLU A 27 33.70 -1.52 32.91
N GLU A 28 33.04 -2.63 33.20
CA GLU A 28 33.71 -3.87 33.56
C GLU A 28 34.62 -4.38 32.43
N HIS A 29 34.21 -4.20 31.18
CA HIS A 29 35.06 -4.51 30.03
C HIS A 29 36.24 -3.53 29.88
N LEU A 30 36.05 -2.24 30.13
CA LEU A 30 37.11 -1.24 30.06
C LEU A 30 38.17 -1.47 31.14
N ARG A 31 37.79 -1.91 32.34
CA ARG A 31 38.73 -2.33 33.40
C ARG A 31 39.58 -3.52 33.00
N SER A 32 39.01 -4.47 32.26
CA SER A 32 39.69 -5.73 31.88
C SER A 32 40.40 -5.67 30.53
N CYS A 33 40.07 -4.72 29.64
CA CYS A 33 40.62 -4.63 28.29
C CYS A 33 41.39 -3.32 28.05
N PRO A 34 42.73 -3.34 28.11
CA PRO A 34 43.56 -2.14 27.92
C PRO A 34 43.40 -1.48 26.54
N ARG A 35 43.06 -2.26 25.51
CA ARG A 35 42.81 -1.73 24.16
C ARG A 35 41.57 -0.83 24.17
N CYS A 36 40.43 -1.34 24.63
CA CYS A 36 39.17 -0.58 24.67
C CYS A 36 39.27 0.63 25.60
N ALA A 37 40.02 0.54 26.70
CA ALA A 37 40.30 1.68 27.58
C ALA A 37 41.14 2.78 26.91
N ARG A 38 42.07 2.43 26.01
CA ARG A 38 42.81 3.43 25.22
C ARG A 38 41.89 4.16 24.22
N GLU A 39 41.02 3.42 23.54
CA GLU A 39 40.05 4.02 22.60
C GLU A 39 39.08 4.96 23.32
N GLU A 40 38.58 4.57 24.49
CA GLU A 40 37.71 5.41 25.30
C GLU A 40 38.38 6.73 25.71
N ARG A 41 39.64 6.67 26.17
CA ARG A 41 40.42 7.87 26.50
C ARG A 41 40.70 8.73 25.27
N ALA A 42 41.05 8.13 24.15
CA ALA A 42 41.28 8.85 22.90
C ALA A 42 40.01 9.59 22.43
N LEU A 43 38.84 8.94 22.57
CA LEU A 43 37.56 9.56 22.22
C LEU A 43 37.22 10.71 23.16
N ARG A 44 37.40 10.57 24.49
CA ARG A 44 37.21 11.67 25.44
C ARG A 44 38.15 12.84 25.17
N GLU A 45 39.40 12.56 24.84
CA GLU A 45 40.38 13.59 24.51
C GLU A 45 40.00 14.32 23.23
N ALA A 46 39.54 13.62 22.19
CA ALA A 46 39.04 14.22 20.97
C ALA A 46 37.85 15.15 21.24
N ILE A 47 36.88 14.72 22.05
CA ILE A 47 35.74 15.54 22.46
C ILE A 47 36.23 16.77 23.24
N ARG A 48 37.13 16.59 24.21
CA ARG A 48 37.69 17.70 25.01
C ARG A 48 38.39 18.74 24.13
N LEU A 49 39.18 18.30 23.15
CA LEU A 49 39.85 19.18 22.20
C LEU A 49 38.84 19.91 21.31
N ALA A 50 37.84 19.20 20.79
CA ALA A 50 36.78 19.80 19.96
C ALA A 50 35.98 20.84 20.75
N SER A 51 35.63 20.56 22.00
CA SER A 51 34.92 21.51 22.88
C SER A 51 35.76 22.68 23.34
N SER A 52 37.10 22.60 23.25
CA SER A 52 37.99 23.72 23.55
C SER A 52 38.20 24.68 22.38
N LEU A 53 37.73 24.33 21.18
CA LEU A 53 37.79 25.25 20.06
C LEU A 53 36.78 26.37 20.29
N GLU A 54 37.26 27.60 20.23
CA GLU A 54 36.40 28.78 20.18
C GLU A 54 35.68 28.78 18.82
N VAL A 55 34.38 28.50 18.84
CA VAL A 55 33.54 28.52 17.64
C VAL A 55 32.81 29.85 17.61
N GLU A 56 33.12 30.66 16.59
CA GLU A 56 32.31 31.82 16.28
C GLU A 56 30.97 31.34 15.72
N TYR A 57 29.90 31.55 16.49
CA TYR A 57 28.56 31.24 16.01
C TYR A 57 28.16 32.25 14.93
N PRO A 58 27.58 31.79 13.81
CA PRO A 58 27.06 32.70 12.81
C PRO A 58 25.92 33.53 13.42
N PRO A 59 25.68 34.75 12.91
CA PRO A 59 24.63 35.62 13.42
C PRO A 59 23.25 34.99 13.21
N GLU A 60 22.28 35.35 14.04
CA GLU A 60 20.95 34.71 14.09
C GLU A 60 20.22 34.72 12.73
N GLU A 61 20.41 35.78 11.94
CA GLU A 61 19.81 35.92 10.61
C GLU A 61 20.29 34.83 9.63
N ARG A 62 21.53 34.36 9.78
CA ARG A 62 22.05 33.24 8.97
C ARG A 62 21.41 31.92 9.37
N TRP A 63 21.11 31.72 10.64
CA TRP A 63 20.41 30.52 11.09
C TRP A 63 18.97 30.48 10.58
N GLU A 64 18.28 31.62 10.59
CA GLU A 64 16.93 31.72 10.02
C GLU A 64 16.91 31.42 8.52
N GLU A 65 17.92 31.90 7.77
CA GLU A 65 18.08 31.60 6.34
C GLU A 65 18.26 30.10 6.10
N VAL A 66 19.17 29.46 6.85
CA VAL A 66 19.45 28.03 6.75
C VAL A 66 18.23 27.19 7.13
N LEU A 67 17.55 27.53 8.23
CA LEU A 67 16.34 26.82 8.67
C LEU A 67 15.23 26.95 7.64
N ARG A 68 15.02 28.14 7.08
CA ARG A 68 14.05 28.36 6.00
C ARG A 68 14.37 27.51 4.78
N GLU A 69 15.64 27.43 4.38
CA GLU A 69 16.06 26.58 3.27
C GLU A 69 15.82 25.08 3.55
N ILE A 70 16.11 24.62 4.76
CA ILE A 70 15.84 23.25 5.20
C ILE A 70 14.33 22.95 5.14
N HIS A 71 13.49 23.85 5.65
CA HIS A 71 12.03 23.71 5.62
C HIS A 71 11.50 23.66 4.17
N LEU A 72 11.95 24.56 3.30
CA LEU A 72 11.56 24.56 1.89
C LEU A 72 11.95 23.25 1.19
N ARG A 73 13.16 22.73 1.45
CA ARG A 73 13.59 21.44 0.89
C ARG A 73 12.75 20.29 1.42
N ALA A 74 12.46 20.26 2.73
CA ALA A 74 11.64 19.23 3.34
C ALA A 74 10.21 19.24 2.77
N GLU A 75 9.61 20.42 2.58
CA GLU A 75 8.29 20.56 1.94
C GLU A 75 8.31 20.07 0.49
N MET A 76 9.32 20.45 -0.29
CA MET A 76 9.47 19.97 -1.67
C MET A 76 9.66 18.45 -1.76
N GLU A 77 10.39 17.86 -0.82
CA GLU A 77 10.59 16.42 -0.74
C GLU A 77 9.31 15.70 -0.29
N ALA A 78 8.56 16.25 0.66
CA ALA A 78 7.26 15.72 1.09
C ALA A 78 6.25 15.70 -0.07
N VAL A 79 6.14 16.83 -0.80
CA VAL A 79 5.30 16.89 -2.01
C VAL A 79 5.74 15.84 -3.03
N ARG A 80 7.05 15.65 -3.24
CA ARG A 80 7.58 14.65 -4.17
C ARG A 80 7.29 13.21 -3.73
N ALA A 81 7.30 12.95 -2.42
CA ALA A 81 7.01 11.64 -1.86
C ALA A 81 5.54 11.22 -2.02
N GLU A 82 4.62 12.18 -2.20
CA GLU A 82 3.19 11.92 -2.40
C GLU A 82 2.80 11.68 -3.88
N VAL A 83 3.63 12.08 -4.85
CA VAL A 83 3.34 11.89 -6.29
C VAL A 83 3.65 10.49 -6.90
N PRO A 84 4.24 9.46 -6.24
CA PRO A 84 4.65 8.25 -6.95
C PRO A 84 3.47 7.36 -7.34
N ALA A 85 2.33 7.44 -6.65
CA ALA A 85 1.16 6.61 -6.94
C ALA A 85 0.40 7.10 -8.20
N ILE A 86 0.09 8.40 -8.27
CA ILE A 86 -0.66 8.97 -9.41
C ILE A 86 0.13 8.86 -10.72
N ARG A 87 1.46 9.02 -10.70
CA ARG A 87 2.28 8.94 -11.91
C ARG A 87 2.32 7.53 -12.51
N ARG A 88 2.11 6.48 -11.71
CA ARG A 88 1.97 5.10 -12.20
C ARG A 88 0.60 4.83 -12.86
N LEU A 89 -0.43 5.63 -12.55
CA LEU A 89 -1.77 5.48 -13.11
C LEU A 89 -1.97 6.23 -14.43
N ILE A 90 -1.15 7.26 -14.72
CA ILE A 90 -1.21 8.02 -15.98
C ILE A 90 -1.17 7.12 -17.24
N PRO A 91 -0.26 6.14 -17.40
CA PRO A 91 -0.27 5.28 -18.58
C PRO A 91 -1.55 4.44 -18.66
N ILE A 92 -2.05 3.92 -17.53
CA ILE A 92 -3.26 3.08 -17.49
C ILE A 92 -4.49 3.88 -17.92
N ALA A 93 -4.65 5.10 -17.40
CA ALA A 93 -5.73 6.00 -17.80
C ALA A 93 -5.65 6.38 -19.28
N GLY A 94 -4.43 6.60 -19.81
CA GLY A 94 -4.21 6.84 -21.24
C GLY A 94 -4.63 5.68 -22.13
N PHE A 95 -4.27 4.44 -21.77
CA PHE A 95 -4.69 3.24 -22.52
C PHE A 95 -6.21 3.03 -22.46
N ALA A 96 -6.84 3.22 -21.28
CA ALA A 96 -8.28 3.10 -21.14
C ALA A 96 -9.04 4.10 -22.04
N ALA A 97 -8.58 5.36 -22.11
CA ALA A 97 -9.16 6.36 -22.99
C ALA A 97 -9.03 5.98 -24.47
N LEU A 98 -7.87 5.45 -24.90
CA LEU A 98 -7.66 5.01 -26.28
C LEU A 98 -8.56 3.82 -26.66
N ILE A 99 -8.74 2.85 -25.77
CA ILE A 99 -9.65 1.71 -25.99
C ILE A 99 -11.09 2.19 -26.13
N LEU A 100 -11.51 3.14 -25.29
CA LEU A 100 -12.87 3.67 -25.30
C LEU A 100 -13.16 4.49 -26.56
N ILE A 101 -12.19 5.29 -27.04
CA ILE A 101 -12.29 5.98 -28.33
C ILE A 101 -12.33 4.97 -29.49
N GLY A 102 -11.46 3.95 -29.45
CA GLY A 102 -11.40 2.90 -30.47
C GLY A 102 -12.71 2.11 -30.57
N SER A 103 -13.34 1.75 -29.45
CA SER A 103 -14.60 1.01 -29.44
C SER A 103 -15.77 1.85 -29.97
N ILE A 104 -15.81 3.15 -29.66
CA ILE A 104 -16.80 4.08 -30.22
C ILE A 104 -16.66 4.19 -31.75
N LEU A 105 -15.42 4.33 -32.25
CA LEU A 105 -15.15 4.41 -33.69
C LEU A 105 -15.51 3.11 -34.40
N LEU A 106 -15.16 1.95 -33.82
CA LEU A 106 -15.48 0.64 -34.39
C LEU A 106 -16.99 0.36 -34.39
N GLY A 107 -17.69 0.76 -33.33
CA GLY A 107 -19.15 0.67 -33.24
C GLY A 107 -19.83 1.55 -34.29
N SER A 108 -19.38 2.80 -34.43
CA SER A 108 -19.88 3.73 -35.45
C SER A 108 -19.69 3.18 -36.87
N LEU A 109 -18.49 2.63 -37.16
CA LEU A 109 -18.19 2.00 -38.43
C LEU A 109 -19.07 0.77 -38.69
N SER A 110 -19.32 -0.05 -37.67
CA SER A 110 -20.18 -1.24 -37.78
C SER A 110 -21.62 -0.88 -38.14
N VAL A 111 -22.18 0.16 -37.52
CA VAL A 111 -23.52 0.67 -37.83
C VAL A 111 -23.59 1.19 -39.27
N HIS A 112 -22.53 1.89 -39.73
CA HIS A 112 -22.45 2.35 -41.11
C HIS A 112 -22.38 1.20 -42.11
N LEU A 113 -21.57 0.18 -41.82
CA LEU A 113 -21.48 -1.02 -42.66
C LEU A 113 -22.82 -1.76 -42.74
N LEU A 114 -23.51 -1.97 -41.61
CA LEU A 114 -24.84 -2.61 -41.61
C LEU A 114 -25.86 -1.83 -42.44
N ARG A 115 -25.85 -0.50 -42.40
CA ARG A 115 -26.73 0.33 -43.24
C ARG A 115 -26.41 0.23 -44.72
N SER A 116 -25.15 0.00 -45.06
CA SER A 116 -24.69 -0.07 -46.45
C SER A 116 -24.94 -1.43 -47.10
N ILE A 117 -25.31 -2.46 -46.34
CA ILE A 117 -25.76 -3.73 -46.90
C ILE A 117 -27.15 -3.48 -47.48
N PRO A 118 -27.33 -3.45 -48.82
CA PRO A 118 -28.66 -3.48 -49.37
C PRO A 118 -29.27 -4.78 -48.88
N LEU A 119 -30.32 -4.68 -48.07
CA LEU A 119 -31.21 -5.80 -47.81
C LEU A 119 -31.84 -6.13 -49.17
N ALA A 120 -31.11 -6.90 -49.98
CA ALA A 120 -31.68 -7.67 -51.05
C ALA A 120 -32.84 -8.39 -50.38
N ARG A 121 -34.05 -8.07 -50.85
CA ARG A 121 -35.31 -8.59 -50.35
C ARG A 121 -35.27 -10.11 -50.53
N THR A 122 -34.62 -10.80 -49.61
CA THR A 122 -34.59 -12.24 -49.57
C THR A 122 -36.01 -12.63 -49.23
N HIS A 123 -36.64 -13.34 -50.17
CA HIS A 123 -37.86 -14.07 -49.93
C HIS A 123 -37.73 -14.73 -48.56
N ALA A 124 -38.56 -14.33 -47.60
CA ALA A 124 -38.59 -14.97 -46.30
C ALA A 124 -38.76 -16.48 -46.55
N PRO A 125 -37.76 -17.32 -46.24
CA PRO A 125 -37.98 -18.75 -46.27
C PRO A 125 -39.11 -19.01 -45.29
N ASP A 126 -40.14 -19.71 -45.74
CA ASP A 126 -41.30 -20.02 -44.92
C ASP A 126 -40.83 -20.87 -43.73
N VAL A 127 -40.60 -20.20 -42.59
CA VAL A 127 -40.06 -20.81 -41.37
C VAL A 127 -41.00 -21.93 -40.90
N ARG A 128 -42.28 -21.90 -41.30
CA ARG A 128 -43.22 -23.00 -41.05
C ARG A 128 -42.85 -24.28 -41.78
N ALA A 129 -42.35 -24.20 -43.02
CA ALA A 129 -41.92 -25.38 -43.77
C ALA A 129 -40.66 -26.02 -43.16
N PHE A 130 -39.75 -25.20 -42.61
CA PHE A 130 -38.55 -25.70 -41.93
C PHE A 130 -38.88 -26.30 -40.55
N LEU A 131 -39.76 -25.66 -39.78
CA LEU A 131 -40.19 -26.19 -38.48
C LEU A 131 -41.10 -27.42 -38.59
N ALA A 132 -41.89 -27.55 -39.66
CA ALA A 132 -42.71 -28.73 -39.91
C ALA A 132 -41.88 -30.00 -40.17
N GLY A 133 -40.62 -29.87 -40.61
CA GLY A 133 -39.72 -31.01 -40.78
C GLY A 133 -39.01 -31.47 -39.50
N PHE A 134 -39.01 -30.66 -38.44
CA PHE A 134 -38.36 -31.00 -37.16
C PHE A 134 -39.32 -31.62 -36.13
N ILE A 135 -40.64 -31.53 -36.36
CA ILE A 135 -41.67 -32.17 -35.53
C ILE A 135 -42.19 -33.40 -36.28
N ASP A 136 -41.30 -34.37 -36.52
CA ASP A 136 -41.71 -35.72 -36.92
C ASP A 136 -42.23 -36.46 -35.68
N GLU A 137 -43.19 -37.38 -35.86
CA GLU A 137 -43.74 -38.22 -34.79
C GLU A 137 -42.62 -38.96 -34.03
N GLU A 138 -41.52 -39.30 -34.73
CA GLU A 138 -40.36 -39.95 -34.14
C GLU A 138 -39.60 -39.05 -33.15
N GLY A 139 -39.52 -37.74 -33.41
CA GLY A 139 -38.89 -36.76 -32.51
C GLY A 139 -39.69 -36.57 -31.21
N MET A 140 -41.01 -36.56 -31.31
CA MET A 140 -41.90 -36.47 -30.14
C MET A 140 -41.90 -37.76 -29.32
N ARG A 141 -41.71 -38.93 -29.96
CA ARG A 141 -41.56 -40.21 -29.25
C ARG A 141 -40.24 -40.25 -28.47
N ASN A 142 -39.13 -39.82 -29.07
CA ASN A 142 -37.83 -39.78 -28.40
C ASN A 142 -37.81 -38.81 -27.22
N LEU A 143 -38.55 -37.69 -27.29
CA LEU A 143 -38.71 -36.76 -26.15
C LEU A 143 -39.53 -37.37 -25.00
N ARG A 144 -40.58 -38.15 -25.29
CA ARG A 144 -41.34 -38.88 -24.25
C ARG A 144 -40.53 -40.00 -23.60
N GLU A 145 -39.78 -40.76 -24.39
CA GLU A 145 -38.88 -41.80 -23.85
C GLU A 145 -37.78 -41.18 -22.98
N ALA A 146 -37.25 -40.01 -23.36
CA ALA A 146 -36.30 -39.27 -22.54
C ALA A 146 -36.91 -38.73 -21.24
N GLU A 147 -38.17 -38.27 -21.27
CA GLU A 147 -38.90 -37.81 -20.08
C GLU A 147 -39.19 -38.96 -19.10
N GLU A 148 -39.61 -40.13 -19.60
CA GLU A 148 -39.82 -41.34 -18.77
C GLU A 148 -38.50 -41.90 -18.19
N MET A 149 -37.38 -41.79 -18.91
CA MET A 149 -36.06 -42.15 -18.37
C MET A 149 -35.61 -41.25 -17.22
N ILE A 150 -35.93 -39.95 -17.28
CA ILE A 150 -35.55 -38.98 -16.23
C ILE A 150 -36.34 -39.24 -14.94
N ASP A 151 -37.62 -39.61 -15.04
CA ASP A 151 -38.44 -39.94 -13.87
C ASP A 151 -38.11 -41.31 -13.27
N ALA A 152 -37.68 -42.29 -14.09
CA ALA A 152 -37.36 -43.64 -13.63
C ALA A 152 -36.03 -43.72 -12.83
N GLU A 153 -35.05 -42.85 -13.12
CA GLU A 153 -33.74 -42.87 -12.44
C GLU A 153 -33.64 -41.95 -11.22
N GLY A 154 -34.69 -41.19 -10.88
CA GLY A 154 -34.70 -40.37 -9.66
C GLY A 154 -33.56 -39.34 -9.58
N MET A 155 -33.01 -38.91 -10.73
CA MET A 155 -31.98 -37.88 -10.78
C MET A 155 -32.63 -36.50 -10.77
N ALA A 156 -32.91 -36.00 -9.56
CA ALA A 156 -32.93 -34.57 -9.32
C ALA A 156 -31.55 -34.01 -9.72
N GLY A 157 -31.47 -33.35 -10.88
CA GLY A 157 -30.24 -32.81 -11.43
C GLY A 157 -29.52 -31.86 -10.45
N PRO A 158 -28.18 -31.83 -10.43
CA PRO A 158 -27.37 -31.25 -9.35
C PRO A 158 -27.28 -29.71 -9.34
N PHE A 159 -28.20 -28.98 -9.98
CA PHE A 159 -28.20 -27.52 -9.92
C PHE A 159 -29.03 -27.02 -8.73
N ALA A 160 -28.68 -27.49 -7.53
CA ALA A 160 -29.02 -26.79 -6.30
C ALA A 160 -28.07 -25.58 -6.16
N ILE A 161 -28.62 -24.37 -6.18
CA ILE A 161 -27.91 -23.07 -6.10
C ILE A 161 -27.34 -22.82 -4.67
N GLU A 162 -27.00 -23.88 -3.94
CA GLU A 162 -26.70 -23.82 -2.50
C GLU A 162 -25.20 -23.74 -2.18
N GLN A 163 -24.31 -23.90 -3.18
CA GLN A 163 -22.86 -23.92 -2.97
C GLN A 163 -22.13 -22.57 -3.05
N VAL A 164 -22.83 -21.45 -3.25
CA VAL A 164 -22.17 -20.13 -3.30
C VAL A 164 -21.89 -19.57 -1.89
N ASP A 165 -22.51 -20.10 -0.83
CA ASP A 165 -22.42 -19.51 0.51
C ASP A 165 -21.31 -20.12 1.42
N GLN A 166 -20.61 -21.17 0.97
CA GLN A 166 -19.62 -21.87 1.81
C GLN A 166 -18.16 -21.38 1.66
N LEU A 167 -17.89 -20.39 0.81
CA LEU A 167 -16.52 -19.89 0.58
C LEU A 167 -16.05 -18.81 1.59
N HIS A 168 -16.81 -18.53 2.66
CA HIS A 168 -16.50 -17.48 3.63
C HIS A 168 -16.40 -17.90 5.10
N LYS A 169 -16.29 -19.20 5.41
CA LYS A 169 -16.09 -19.65 6.79
C LYS A 169 -14.88 -20.56 6.92
N GLN A 170 -13.70 -19.95 7.07
CA GLN A 170 -12.59 -20.64 7.75
C GLN A 170 -12.80 -20.54 9.27
N PRO A 171 -12.71 -21.66 10.01
CA PRO A 171 -12.78 -21.64 11.46
C PRO A 171 -11.40 -21.38 12.05
N GLY A 172 -11.20 -20.23 12.71
CA GLY A 172 -10.01 -19.99 13.54
C GLY A 172 -9.43 -18.57 13.55
N GLY A 173 -9.97 -17.62 12.79
CA GLY A 173 -9.53 -16.22 12.86
C GLY A 173 -10.51 -15.37 13.65
N GLU A 174 -10.11 -14.89 14.84
CA GLU A 174 -10.76 -13.75 15.47
C GLU A 174 -10.75 -12.58 14.47
N VAL A 175 -11.94 -12.12 14.09
CA VAL A 175 -12.12 -10.94 13.26
C VAL A 175 -11.75 -9.72 14.09
N MET A 176 -10.49 -9.28 14.00
CA MET A 176 -10.02 -8.02 14.55
C MET A 176 -10.07 -6.94 13.47
N ALA A 177 -10.94 -5.96 13.72
CA ALA A 177 -10.99 -4.60 13.17
C ALA A 177 -11.14 -4.45 11.63
N THR A 178 -12.38 -4.25 11.18
CA THR A 178 -12.73 -3.75 9.83
C THR A 178 -12.71 -2.22 9.72
N GLY A 179 -11.82 -1.55 10.45
CA GLY A 179 -11.60 -0.10 10.32
C GLY A 179 -10.17 0.18 9.86
N GLU A 180 -9.96 1.18 9.01
CA GLU A 180 -8.64 1.58 8.49
C GLU A 180 -7.58 1.76 9.59
N GLU A 181 -7.99 2.15 10.80
CA GLU A 181 -7.12 2.31 11.96
C GLU A 181 -6.47 1.00 12.45
N GLY A 182 -7.11 -0.16 12.24
CA GLY A 182 -6.58 -1.46 12.69
C GLY A 182 -5.44 -2.00 11.82
N ILE A 183 -5.36 -1.58 10.56
CA ILE A 183 -4.35 -2.07 9.61
C ILE A 183 -2.97 -1.48 9.91
N ILE A 184 -2.92 -0.22 10.37
CA ILE A 184 -1.66 0.48 10.68
C ILE A 184 -1.04 -0.09 11.96
N ASP A 185 -1.85 -0.34 13.00
CA ASP A 185 -1.38 -0.94 14.27
C ASP A 185 -0.83 -2.37 14.08
N ALA A 186 -1.38 -3.14 13.13
CA ALA A 186 -0.90 -4.49 12.83
C ALA A 186 0.41 -4.51 12.04
N LEU A 187 0.63 -3.51 11.18
CA LEU A 187 1.83 -3.43 10.34
C LEU A 187 3.02 -2.78 11.05
N TYR A 188 2.78 -1.90 12.05
CA TYR A 188 3.83 -1.13 12.71
C TYR A 188 3.57 -0.97 14.22
N PRO A 189 3.77 -2.04 15.03
CA PRO A 189 3.47 -2.02 16.46
C PRO A 189 4.35 -1.06 17.28
N ASP A 190 5.46 -0.58 16.71
CA ASP A 190 6.41 0.33 17.36
C ASP A 190 6.21 1.81 16.98
N LEU A 191 5.17 2.16 16.19
CA LEU A 191 4.90 3.56 15.86
C LEU A 191 4.28 4.29 17.06
N VAL A 192 4.95 5.34 17.54
CA VAL A 192 4.46 6.22 18.60
C VAL A 192 3.18 6.91 18.13
N LYS A 193 2.09 6.73 18.88
CA LYS A 193 0.77 7.23 18.50
C LYS A 193 0.74 8.77 18.57
N PRO A 194 -0.04 9.44 17.70
CA PRO A 194 -0.16 10.91 17.67
C PRO A 194 -0.52 11.60 18.99
N GLY A 195 -1.06 10.87 19.98
CA GLY A 195 -1.36 11.40 21.32
C GLY A 195 -0.21 11.36 22.33
N ASP A 196 0.92 10.70 22.03
CA ASP A 196 2.07 10.57 22.94
C ASP A 196 3.17 11.63 22.72
N TYR A 197 2.99 12.52 21.74
CA TYR A 197 3.78 13.74 21.66
C TYR A 197 3.24 14.67 22.75
N GLY A 198 3.78 14.56 23.97
CA GLY A 198 3.38 15.39 25.11
C GLY A 198 3.17 16.84 24.69
N GLU A 199 2.08 17.44 25.15
CA GLU A 199 1.63 18.79 24.79
C GLU A 199 2.81 19.74 24.64
N ILE A 200 3.17 20.04 23.40
CA ILE A 200 4.18 21.06 23.12
C ILE A 200 3.45 22.38 23.27
N ASP A 201 3.53 22.96 24.47
CA ASP A 201 3.14 24.34 24.76
C ASP A 201 4.03 25.28 23.94
N LEU A 202 3.70 25.45 22.65
CA LEU A 202 4.30 26.48 21.81
C LEU A 202 3.64 27.81 22.21
N PRO A 203 4.40 28.80 22.73
CA PRO A 203 3.86 30.12 22.95
C PRO A 203 3.59 30.77 21.58
N VAL A 204 2.38 30.57 21.06
CA VAL A 204 1.92 31.26 19.85
C VAL A 204 1.70 32.73 20.23
N LYS A 205 2.75 33.53 20.09
CA LYS A 205 2.67 34.99 20.11
C LYS A 205 1.96 35.42 18.83
N LEU A 206 0.63 35.41 18.84
CA LEU A 206 -0.18 36.06 17.81
C LEU A 206 0.10 37.56 17.89
N ALA A 207 1.01 38.05 17.06
CA ALA A 207 1.16 39.46 16.80
C ALA A 207 -0.15 39.93 16.16
N SER A 208 -0.93 40.69 16.93
CA SER A 208 -2.07 41.44 16.47
C SER A 208 -1.62 42.43 15.40
N LEU A 209 -1.81 42.08 14.14
CA LEU A 209 -1.90 43.03 13.04
C LEU A 209 -3.25 43.73 13.14
N SER A 210 -3.26 44.86 13.85
CA SER A 210 -4.32 45.87 13.78
C SER A 210 -3.73 47.10 13.08
N ASP A 211 -4.11 47.27 11.81
CA ASP A 211 -4.24 48.59 11.18
C ASP A 211 -5.72 48.98 11.20
#